data_AF-A0A929UAM5-F1
#
_entry.id   AF-A0A929UAM5-F1
#
_cell.length_a   1.000
_cell.length_b   1.000
_cell.length_c   1.000
_cell.angle_alpha   90.00
_cell.angle_beta   90.00
_cell.angle_gamma   90.00
#
_symmetry.space_group_name_H-M   'P 1'
#
loop_
_entity.id
_entity.type
_entity.pdbx_description
1 polymer ?
#
loop_
_entity_poly.entity_id
_entity_poly.type
_entity_poly.pdbx_seq_one_letter_code
_entity_poly.pdbx_strand_id
1 'polypeptide(L)'
;MQYNSNREDPLAADYASNAADLAEGDIAFWFNGNWAWAETSEYYEDGTELGIMPVPQNDADNHAQEWLAGSASKPIMVDTKNNDEKQQAAALDFLDWLANTKEGNQVLVNKCSLIPAFSNIKEQATNGLSKSVQQAANEGRLFPGIIDYPGDHWSTLGATMQKYLGGKIDRAELAKEIDAYWAKQKLEPWN
;
A
#
# COMPACT_ATOMS: atom_id res chain seq x y z
N MET A 1 8.07 -19.38 -8.04
CA MET A 1 6.82 -19.70 -8.75
C MET A 1 6.11 -20.96 -8.27
N GLN A 2 6.80 -21.98 -7.73
CA GLN A 2 6.18 -23.27 -7.33
C GLN A 2 4.88 -23.13 -6.50
N TYR A 3 4.84 -22.20 -5.55
CA TYR A 3 3.73 -21.99 -4.61
C TYR A 3 2.84 -20.77 -4.95
N ASN A 4 2.97 -20.20 -6.15
CA ASN A 4 2.08 -19.13 -6.59
C ASN A 4 0.78 -19.75 -7.12
N SER A 5 -0.38 -19.34 -6.59
CA SER A 5 -1.70 -19.78 -7.08
C SER A 5 -1.89 -19.45 -8.56
N ASN A 6 -1.35 -18.32 -9.01
CA ASN A 6 -1.40 -17.85 -10.40
C ASN A 6 -0.26 -18.40 -11.28
N ARG A 7 0.47 -19.45 -10.88
CA ARG A 7 1.69 -19.87 -11.59
C ARG A 7 1.49 -20.29 -13.06
N GLU A 8 0.31 -20.80 -13.41
CA GLU A 8 0.00 -21.29 -14.76
C GLU A 8 -0.17 -20.12 -15.73
N ASP A 9 -0.69 -18.98 -15.24
CA ASP A 9 -0.78 -17.73 -15.98
C ASP A 9 -0.54 -16.52 -15.04
N PRO A 10 0.72 -16.23 -14.68
CA PRO A 10 1.04 -15.21 -13.69
C PRO A 10 0.82 -13.78 -14.20
N LEU A 11 0.58 -13.62 -15.50
CA LEU A 11 0.27 -12.33 -16.12
C LEU A 11 -1.24 -12.05 -16.15
N ALA A 12 -2.07 -13.08 -15.91
CA ALA A 12 -3.53 -12.97 -15.82
C ALA A 12 -4.05 -12.98 -14.38
N ALA A 13 -3.17 -12.81 -13.39
CA ALA A 13 -3.56 -12.73 -11.98
C ALA A 13 -4.60 -11.61 -11.78
N ASP A 14 -5.74 -11.96 -11.19
CA ASP A 14 -6.84 -11.05 -10.94
C ASP A 14 -6.88 -10.61 -9.46
N TYR A 15 -7.15 -9.33 -9.24
CA TYR A 15 -7.12 -8.76 -7.89
C TYR A 15 -8.29 -9.24 -7.02
N ALA A 16 -9.50 -9.33 -7.58
CA ALA A 16 -10.68 -9.75 -6.84
C ALA A 16 -10.61 -11.25 -6.51
N SER A 17 -10.18 -12.08 -7.47
CA SER A 17 -9.95 -13.51 -7.21
C SER A 17 -8.92 -13.73 -6.11
N ASN A 18 -7.78 -13.03 -6.14
CA ASN A 18 -6.77 -13.15 -5.07
C ASN A 18 -7.28 -12.64 -3.71
N ALA A 19 -8.19 -11.66 -3.70
CA ALA A 19 -8.81 -11.17 -2.47
C ALA A 19 -9.77 -12.20 -1.87
N ALA A 20 -10.54 -12.90 -2.71
CA ALA A 20 -11.41 -14.00 -2.31
C ALA A 20 -10.59 -15.19 -1.79
N ASP A 21 -9.58 -15.64 -2.56
CA ASP A 21 -8.69 -16.74 -2.17
C ASP A 21 -8.03 -16.48 -0.80
N LEU A 22 -7.68 -15.22 -0.50
CA LEU A 22 -7.11 -14.85 0.80
C LEU A 22 -8.14 -14.93 1.93
N ALA A 23 -9.36 -14.43 1.70
CA ALA A 23 -10.42 -14.44 2.70
C ALA A 23 -10.91 -15.86 3.03
N GLU A 24 -10.99 -16.72 2.01
CA GLU A 24 -11.44 -18.11 2.10
C GLU A 24 -10.34 -19.06 2.60
N GLY A 25 -9.08 -18.59 2.63
CA GLY A 25 -7.93 -19.35 3.14
C GLY A 25 -7.27 -20.27 2.12
N ASP A 26 -7.61 -20.14 0.84
CA ASP A 26 -6.99 -20.86 -0.27
C ASP A 26 -5.56 -20.39 -0.56
N ILE A 27 -5.25 -19.12 -0.24
CA ILE A 27 -3.88 -18.61 -0.18
C ILE A 27 -3.51 -18.13 1.22
N ALA A 28 -2.30 -18.47 1.65
CA ALA A 28 -1.78 -18.04 2.96
C ALA A 28 -1.13 -16.64 2.93
N PHE A 29 -0.60 -16.21 1.78
CA PHE A 29 0.11 -14.95 1.65
C PHE A 29 -0.23 -14.25 0.34
N TRP A 30 -0.47 -12.94 0.43
CA TRP A 30 -0.63 -12.07 -0.72
C TRP A 30 0.19 -10.80 -0.53
N PHE A 31 1.09 -10.50 -1.48
CA PHE A 31 1.94 -9.32 -1.41
C PHE A 31 1.14 -8.06 -1.76
N ASN A 32 0.58 -7.40 -0.74
CA ASN A 32 -0.34 -6.29 -0.89
C ASN A 32 -0.36 -5.39 0.36
N GLY A 33 -1.13 -4.30 0.34
CA GLY A 33 -1.32 -3.42 1.50
C GLY A 33 -2.71 -3.54 2.12
N ASN A 34 -2.98 -2.74 3.16
CA ASN A 34 -4.25 -2.77 3.87
C ASN A 34 -5.46 -2.31 3.04
N TRP A 35 -5.21 -1.61 1.92
CA TRP A 35 -6.25 -1.26 0.94
C TRP A 35 -6.92 -2.49 0.31
N ALA A 36 -6.30 -3.66 0.35
CA ALA A 36 -6.89 -4.92 -0.10
C ALA A 36 -8.21 -5.24 0.62
N TRP A 37 -8.41 -4.71 1.84
CA TRP A 37 -9.64 -4.88 2.60
C TRP A 37 -10.89 -4.47 1.81
N ALA A 38 -10.80 -3.50 0.90
CA ALA A 38 -11.94 -3.07 0.09
C ALA A 38 -12.60 -4.24 -0.66
N GLU A 39 -11.80 -5.13 -1.27
CA GLU A 39 -12.30 -6.31 -1.99
C GLU A 39 -12.38 -7.55 -1.08
N THR A 40 -11.38 -7.74 -0.21
CA THR A 40 -11.35 -8.90 0.71
C THR A 40 -12.56 -8.92 1.65
N SER A 41 -13.11 -7.75 2.02
CA SER A 41 -14.24 -7.67 2.93
C SER A 41 -15.54 -8.27 2.39
N GLU A 42 -15.68 -8.42 1.07
CA GLU A 42 -16.87 -9.04 0.46
C GLU A 42 -16.94 -10.56 0.71
N TYR A 43 -15.79 -11.18 0.93
CA TYR A 43 -15.61 -12.62 1.16
C TYR A 43 -15.25 -12.96 2.61
N TYR A 44 -15.13 -11.93 3.46
CA TYR A 44 -14.71 -12.08 4.85
C TYR A 44 -15.80 -12.75 5.69
N GLU A 45 -15.44 -13.84 6.38
CA GLU A 45 -16.28 -14.47 7.40
C GLU A 45 -15.87 -14.03 8.81
N ASP A 46 -16.87 -13.84 9.68
CA ASP A 46 -16.64 -13.50 11.08
C ASP A 46 -15.77 -14.57 11.76
N GLY A 47 -14.62 -14.15 12.30
CA GLY A 47 -13.65 -15.04 12.94
C GLY A 47 -12.44 -15.37 12.08
N THR A 48 -12.43 -15.02 10.78
CA THR A 48 -11.23 -15.13 9.96
C THR A 48 -10.15 -14.17 10.49
N GLU A 49 -8.96 -14.69 10.75
CA GLU A 49 -7.81 -13.93 11.22
C GLU A 49 -6.97 -13.46 10.03
N LEU A 50 -7.07 -12.18 9.70
CA LEU A 50 -6.27 -11.54 8.65
C LEU A 50 -5.38 -10.44 9.23
N GLY A 51 -4.16 -10.32 8.72
CA GLY A 51 -3.19 -9.31 9.14
C GLY A 51 -2.14 -9.03 8.07
N ILE A 52 -1.26 -8.09 8.37
CA ILE A 52 -0.10 -7.76 7.54
C ILE A 52 1.16 -8.00 8.36
N MET A 53 2.14 -8.65 7.74
CA MET A 53 3.44 -8.93 8.35
C MET A 53 4.59 -8.37 7.50
N PRO A 54 5.77 -8.15 8.09
CA PRO A 54 6.99 -7.81 7.35
C PRO A 54 7.36 -8.87 6.31
N VAL A 55 8.18 -8.50 5.33
CA VAL A 55 8.58 -9.42 4.27
C VAL A 55 9.55 -10.46 4.83
N PRO A 56 9.24 -11.76 4.75
CA PRO A 56 10.15 -12.79 5.19
C PRO A 56 11.36 -12.81 4.24
N GLN A 57 12.53 -12.48 4.76
CA GLN A 57 13.78 -12.56 4.01
C GLN A 57 14.92 -13.03 4.91
N ASN A 58 16.10 -13.26 4.32
CA ASN A 58 17.26 -13.81 5.05
C ASN A 58 18.22 -12.73 5.55
N ASP A 59 18.09 -11.49 5.08
CA ASP A 59 18.90 -10.38 5.57
C ASP A 59 18.28 -9.85 6.87
N ALA A 60 19.06 -9.91 7.96
CA ALA A 60 18.66 -9.45 9.28
C ALA A 60 19.13 -8.01 9.57
N ASP A 61 20.01 -7.43 8.75
CA ASP A 61 20.70 -6.17 9.06
C ASP A 61 19.93 -4.94 8.55
N ASN A 62 18.73 -5.12 7.99
CA ASN A 62 17.98 -4.07 7.30
C ASN A 62 16.55 -3.83 7.82
N HIS A 63 16.17 -4.41 8.97
CA HIS A 63 14.83 -4.34 9.59
C HIS A 63 13.66 -4.89 8.75
N ALA A 64 13.88 -5.48 7.58
CA ALA A 64 12.78 -5.89 6.69
C ALA A 64 11.89 -7.03 7.23
N GLN A 65 12.41 -7.78 8.21
CA GLN A 65 11.68 -8.82 8.93
C GLN A 65 10.90 -8.26 10.14
N GLU A 66 11.11 -6.99 10.47
CA GLU A 66 10.56 -6.34 11.67
C GLU A 66 9.61 -5.17 11.32
N TRP A 67 9.85 -4.49 10.19
CA TRP A 67 9.18 -3.26 9.80
C TRP A 67 8.31 -3.47 8.55
N LEU A 68 7.22 -2.71 8.47
CA LEU A 68 6.35 -2.66 7.28
C LEU A 68 6.77 -1.51 6.36
N ALA A 69 6.56 -1.66 5.05
CA ALA A 69 6.59 -0.52 4.14
C ALA A 69 5.29 0.30 4.32
N GLY A 70 5.40 1.57 4.70
CA GLY A 70 4.23 2.41 4.93
C GLY A 70 4.51 3.90 4.82
N SER A 71 3.53 4.65 4.30
CA SER A 71 3.57 6.11 4.24
C SER A 71 2.16 6.70 4.22
N ALA A 72 2.05 8.01 4.42
CA ALA A 72 0.81 8.74 4.20
C ALA A 72 0.51 8.80 2.68
N SER A 73 -0.31 7.87 2.19
CA SER A 73 -0.51 7.62 0.75
C SER A 73 -1.65 8.41 0.11
N LYS A 74 -2.43 9.16 0.88
CA LYS A 74 -3.62 9.90 0.42
C LYS A 74 -3.51 11.40 0.76
N PRO A 75 -2.52 12.12 0.21
CA PRO A 75 -2.49 13.58 0.37
C PRO A 75 -3.70 14.20 -0.36
N ILE A 76 -4.38 15.11 0.31
CA ILE A 76 -5.47 15.91 -0.28
C ILE A 76 -4.96 17.35 -0.39
N MET A 77 -5.16 17.97 -1.55
CA MET A 77 -4.66 19.30 -1.88
C MET A 77 -5.82 20.20 -2.34
N VAL A 78 -5.77 21.48 -1.97
CA VAL A 78 -6.70 22.49 -2.47
C VAL A 78 -6.11 23.09 -3.74
N ASP A 79 -6.82 22.95 -4.86
CA ASP A 79 -6.41 23.51 -6.14
C ASP A 79 -6.71 25.02 -6.19
N THR A 80 -5.64 25.81 -6.16
CA THR A 80 -5.68 27.28 -6.18
C THR A 80 -5.77 27.87 -7.59
N LYS A 81 -5.65 27.05 -8.64
CA LYS A 81 -5.65 27.51 -10.05
C LYS A 81 -7.04 27.43 -10.68
N ASN A 82 -7.81 26.40 -10.35
CA ASN A 82 -9.10 26.14 -11.01
C ASN A 82 -10.33 26.36 -10.11
N ASN A 83 -10.15 26.82 -8.87
CA ASN A 83 -11.25 27.11 -7.94
C ASN A 83 -11.21 28.56 -7.47
N ASP A 84 -12.40 29.15 -7.26
CA ASP A 84 -12.52 30.48 -6.66
C ASP A 84 -12.24 30.48 -5.15
N GLU A 85 -12.07 31.67 -4.56
CA GLU A 85 -11.76 31.81 -3.13
C GLU A 85 -12.81 31.17 -2.22
N LYS A 86 -14.08 31.18 -2.62
CA LYS A 86 -15.17 30.60 -1.83
C LYS A 86 -15.11 29.07 -1.85
N GLN A 87 -14.82 28.48 -3.00
CA GLN A 87 -14.62 27.04 -3.14
C GLN A 87 -13.38 26.57 -2.36
N GLN A 88 -12.28 27.32 -2.42
CA GLN A 88 -11.08 27.04 -1.64
C GLN A 88 -11.34 27.11 -0.13
N ALA A 89 -12.05 28.14 0.33
CA ALA A 89 -12.43 28.26 1.74
C ALA A 89 -13.32 27.10 2.19
N ALA A 90 -14.34 26.73 1.40
CA ALA A 90 -15.20 25.60 1.71
C ALA A 90 -14.44 24.25 1.75
N ALA A 91 -13.44 24.07 0.87
CA ALA A 91 -12.59 22.89 0.90
C ALA A 91 -11.72 22.83 2.16
N LEU A 92 -11.14 23.96 2.58
CA LEU A 92 -10.38 24.06 3.83
C LEU A 92 -11.26 23.80 5.05
N ASP A 93 -12.46 24.38 5.10
CA ASP A 93 -13.43 24.14 6.19
C ASP A 93 -13.80 22.65 6.28
N PHE A 94 -14.00 21.99 5.13
CA PHE A 94 -14.28 20.56 5.10
C PHE A 94 -13.09 19.72 5.60
N LEU A 95 -11.86 20.04 5.19
CA LEU A 95 -10.66 19.32 5.62
C LEU A 95 -10.38 19.53 7.11
N ASP A 96 -10.59 20.76 7.62
CA ASP A 96 -10.50 21.05 9.05
C ASP A 96 -11.55 20.25 9.83
N TRP A 97 -12.82 20.28 9.38
CA TRP A 97 -13.86 19.45 9.97
C TRP A 97 -13.48 17.97 9.99
N LEU A 98 -12.97 17.45 8.87
CA LEU A 98 -12.64 16.04 8.70
C LEU A 98 -11.51 15.59 9.64
N ALA A 99 -10.51 16.44 9.88
CA ALA A 99 -9.31 16.11 10.66
C ALA A 99 -9.41 16.52 12.15
N ASN A 100 -10.22 17.52 12.49
CA ASN A 100 -10.24 18.14 13.82
C ASN A 100 -11.54 17.95 14.59
N THR A 101 -12.58 17.34 13.99
CA THR A 101 -13.82 17.01 14.71
C THR A 101 -13.96 15.53 14.98
N LYS A 102 -14.70 15.18 16.04
CA LYS A 102 -14.99 13.78 16.37
C LYS A 102 -15.76 13.12 15.23
N GLU A 103 -16.74 13.80 14.66
CA GLU A 103 -17.57 13.28 13.58
C GLU A 103 -16.73 13.03 12.32
N GLY A 104 -15.83 13.96 11.96
CA GLY A 104 -14.89 13.79 10.85
C GLY A 104 -13.96 12.59 11.03
N ASN A 105 -13.38 12.45 12.24
CA ASN A 105 -12.51 11.33 12.59
C ASN A 105 -13.23 9.97 12.45
N GLN A 106 -14.50 9.91 12.88
CA GLN A 106 -15.34 8.72 12.74
C GLN A 106 -15.60 8.38 11.27
N VAL A 107 -15.78 9.38 10.41
CA VAL A 107 -15.90 9.15 8.96
C VAL A 107 -14.59 8.56 8.41
N LEU A 108 -13.45 9.19 8.69
CA LEU A 108 -12.15 8.73 8.20
C LEU A 108 -11.88 7.27 8.57
N VAL A 109 -12.07 6.90 9.83
CA VAL A 109 -11.69 5.57 10.31
C VAL A 109 -12.79 4.53 10.07
N ASN A 110 -14.04 4.83 10.43
CA ASN A 110 -15.09 3.82 10.43
C ASN A 110 -15.86 3.72 9.12
N LYS A 111 -15.87 4.78 8.30
CA LYS A 111 -16.55 4.76 7.00
C LYS A 111 -15.58 4.58 5.85
N CYS A 112 -14.43 5.26 5.89
CA CYS A 112 -13.43 5.15 4.84
C CYS A 112 -12.37 4.06 5.11
N SER A 113 -12.36 3.44 6.29
CA SER A 113 -11.36 2.43 6.69
C SER A 113 -9.91 2.90 6.58
N LEU A 114 -9.68 4.21 6.73
CA LEU A 114 -8.35 4.81 6.66
C LEU A 114 -7.64 4.78 8.01
N ILE A 115 -6.30 4.76 7.95
CA ILE A 115 -5.42 4.96 9.11
C ILE A 115 -4.98 6.43 9.08
N PRO A 116 -5.44 7.27 10.01
CA PRO A 116 -5.12 8.69 9.99
C PRO A 116 -3.66 8.93 10.36
N ALA A 117 -3.01 9.87 9.66
CA ALA A 117 -1.64 10.31 9.96
C ALA A 117 -1.60 11.43 11.03
N PHE A 118 -2.72 11.73 11.67
CA PHE A 118 -2.87 12.85 12.60
C PHE A 118 -2.83 12.38 14.05
N SER A 119 -1.98 13.00 14.87
CA SER A 119 -1.77 12.59 16.27
C SER A 119 -2.96 12.86 17.20
N ASN A 120 -3.88 13.76 16.83
CA ASN A 120 -5.10 14.06 17.57
C ASN A 120 -6.19 12.99 17.39
N ILE A 121 -6.12 12.20 16.31
CA ILE A 121 -7.12 11.17 16.00
C ILE A 121 -6.74 9.88 16.72
N LYS A 122 -7.65 9.33 17.55
CA LYS A 122 -7.38 8.18 18.45
C LYS A 122 -8.17 6.93 18.09
N GLU A 123 -9.05 7.06 17.11
CA GLU A 123 -9.85 5.99 16.53
C GLU A 123 -8.96 4.82 16.06
N GLN A 124 -9.42 3.61 16.37
CA GLN A 124 -8.71 2.38 16.03
C GLN A 124 -9.19 1.86 14.69
N ALA A 125 -8.27 1.27 13.92
CA ALA A 125 -8.60 0.60 12.67
C ALA A 125 -9.67 -0.49 12.89
N THR A 126 -10.59 -0.61 11.94
CA THR A 126 -11.78 -1.47 12.05
C THR A 126 -11.54 -2.90 11.59
N ASN A 127 -10.51 -3.16 10.79
CA ASN A 127 -10.20 -4.46 10.21
C ASN A 127 -8.76 -4.92 10.49
N GLY A 128 -8.50 -6.23 10.37
CA GLY A 128 -7.23 -6.85 10.74
C GLY A 128 -6.02 -6.35 9.94
N LEU A 129 -6.20 -6.10 8.63
CA LEU A 129 -5.14 -5.57 7.77
C LEU A 129 -4.72 -4.16 8.21
N SER A 130 -5.70 -3.26 8.42
CA SER A 130 -5.44 -1.90 8.88
C SER A 130 -4.93 -1.85 10.33
N LYS A 131 -5.37 -2.76 11.21
CA LYS A 131 -4.85 -2.86 12.58
C LYS A 131 -3.35 -3.18 12.59
N SER A 132 -2.90 -4.07 11.71
CA SER A 132 -1.48 -4.42 11.58
C SER A 132 -0.62 -3.21 11.20
N VAL A 133 -1.08 -2.42 10.23
CA VAL A 133 -0.39 -1.20 9.80
C VAL A 133 -0.44 -0.10 10.87
N GLN A 134 -1.59 0.10 11.53
CA GLN A 134 -1.72 1.08 12.61
C GLN A 134 -0.79 0.75 13.78
N GLN A 135 -0.66 -0.53 14.14
CA GLN A 135 0.28 -0.97 15.16
C GLN A 135 1.73 -0.65 14.77
N ALA A 136 2.17 -1.04 13.57
CA ALA A 136 3.53 -0.77 13.09
C ALA A 136 3.82 0.75 13.04
N ALA A 137 2.84 1.58 12.63
CA ALA A 137 2.95 3.03 12.65
C ALA A 137 3.17 3.58 14.06
N ASN A 138 2.35 3.13 15.03
CA ASN A 138 2.45 3.56 16.42
C ASN A 138 3.76 3.11 17.09
N GLU A 139 4.30 1.97 16.69
CA GLU A 139 5.58 1.43 17.18
C GLU A 139 6.81 2.06 16.49
N GLY A 140 6.62 2.91 15.47
CA GLY A 140 7.72 3.47 14.69
C GLY A 140 8.45 2.44 13.80
N ARG A 141 7.77 1.36 13.43
CA ARG A 141 8.30 0.23 12.64
C ARG A 141 7.83 0.29 11.19
N LEU A 142 7.90 1.49 10.61
CA LEU A 142 7.62 1.70 9.19
C LEU A 142 8.89 2.13 8.48
N PHE A 143 9.20 1.47 7.37
CA PHE A 143 10.08 2.08 6.39
C PHE A 143 9.38 3.30 5.80
N PRO A 144 10.07 4.45 5.69
CA PRO A 144 9.53 5.57 4.95
C PRO A 144 9.26 5.12 3.51
N GLY A 145 8.01 5.21 3.08
CA GLY A 145 7.65 4.89 1.70
C GLY A 145 8.45 5.74 0.72
N ILE A 146 8.99 5.11 -0.32
CA ILE A 146 9.60 5.83 -1.44
C ILE A 146 8.46 6.50 -2.21
N ILE A 147 8.37 7.82 -2.14
CA ILE A 147 7.39 8.62 -2.88
C ILE A 147 7.97 9.21 -4.17
N ASP A 148 9.29 9.12 -4.33
CA ASP A 148 10.05 9.75 -5.42
C ASP A 148 10.43 8.73 -6.49
N TYR A 149 9.43 8.11 -7.11
CA TYR A 149 9.67 7.27 -8.28
C TYR A 149 9.79 8.13 -9.54
N PRO A 150 10.76 7.85 -10.43
CA PRO A 150 10.76 8.47 -11.75
C PRO A 150 9.47 8.14 -12.51
N GLY A 151 8.99 9.06 -13.36
CA GLY A 151 7.69 8.93 -14.03
C GLY A 151 7.54 7.69 -14.92
N ASP A 152 8.65 7.09 -15.37
CA ASP A 152 8.71 5.87 -16.18
C ASP A 152 8.99 4.59 -15.36
N HIS A 153 9.10 4.70 -14.03
CA HIS A 153 9.46 3.60 -13.14
C HIS A 153 8.53 2.40 -13.31
N TRP A 154 7.22 2.65 -13.18
CA TRP A 154 6.21 1.60 -13.22
C TRP A 154 6.15 0.92 -14.59
N SER A 155 6.22 1.68 -15.68
CA SER A 155 6.14 1.11 -17.03
C SER A 155 7.39 0.31 -17.38
N THR A 156 8.57 0.79 -16.99
CA THR A 156 9.84 0.15 -17.32
C THR A 156 10.10 -1.09 -16.48
N LEU A 157 10.07 -0.96 -15.14
CA LEU A 157 10.30 -2.10 -14.25
C LEU A 157 9.13 -3.10 -14.28
N GLY A 158 7.91 -2.63 -14.53
CA GLY A 158 6.76 -3.49 -14.77
C GLY A 158 6.97 -4.41 -15.99
N ALA A 159 7.44 -3.86 -17.12
CA ALA A 159 7.76 -4.67 -18.30
C ALA A 159 8.88 -5.69 -18.02
N THR A 160 9.92 -5.30 -17.29
CA THR A 160 10.98 -6.20 -16.84
C THR A 160 10.44 -7.34 -15.95
N MET A 161 9.54 -7.04 -15.01
CA MET A 161 8.89 -8.06 -14.18
C MET A 161 8.02 -9.01 -15.02
N GLN A 162 7.28 -8.50 -16.01
CA GLN A 162 6.48 -9.32 -16.92
C GLN A 162 7.34 -10.30 -17.72
N LYS A 163 8.53 -9.89 -18.19
CA LYS A 163 9.48 -10.81 -18.85
C LYS A 163 9.87 -11.97 -17.91
N TYR A 164 10.17 -11.65 -16.65
CA TYR A 164 10.56 -12.66 -15.66
C TYR A 164 9.41 -13.63 -15.36
N LEU A 165 8.21 -13.12 -15.10
CA LEU A 165 7.02 -13.93 -14.85
C LEU A 165 6.65 -14.80 -16.07
N GLY A 166 6.85 -14.28 -17.29
CA GLY A 166 6.65 -15.01 -18.54
C GLY A 166 7.81 -15.96 -18.92
N GLY A 167 8.79 -16.15 -18.05
CA GLY A 167 9.92 -17.07 -18.25
C GLY A 167 10.88 -16.66 -19.39
N LYS A 168 10.90 -15.38 -19.77
CA LYS A 168 11.77 -14.86 -20.84
C LYS A 168 13.16 -14.48 -20.35
N ILE A 169 13.28 -14.15 -19.07
CA ILE A 169 14.54 -13.85 -18.39
C ILE A 169 14.57 -14.60 -17.07
N ASP A 170 15.75 -14.88 -16.56
CA ASP A 170 15.90 -15.47 -15.22
C ASP A 170 15.96 -14.39 -14.11
N ARG A 171 16.12 -14.84 -12.86
CA ARG A 171 16.18 -13.94 -11.70
C ARG A 171 17.43 -13.04 -11.72
N ALA A 172 18.55 -13.52 -12.23
CA ALA A 172 19.79 -12.74 -12.29
C ALA A 172 19.68 -11.64 -13.34
N GLU A 173 19.07 -11.94 -14.48
CA GLU A 173 18.76 -10.95 -15.51
C GLU A 173 17.73 -9.93 -15.04
N LEU A 174 16.68 -10.35 -14.34
CA LEU A 174 15.73 -9.44 -13.68
C LEU A 174 16.45 -8.43 -12.78
N ALA A 175 17.30 -8.91 -11.87
CA ALA A 175 18.07 -8.05 -10.97
C ALA A 175 18.95 -7.07 -11.75
N LYS A 176 19.64 -7.55 -12.78
CA LYS A 176 20.49 -6.72 -13.64
C LYS A 176 19.71 -5.64 -14.38
N GLU A 177 18.52 -5.95 -14.90
CA GLU A 177 17.68 -4.95 -15.58
C GLU A 177 17.17 -3.88 -14.59
N ILE A 178 16.78 -4.25 -13.38
CA ILE A 178 16.40 -3.32 -12.30
C ILE A 178 17.57 -2.42 -11.91
N ASP A 179 18.75 -3.00 -11.68
CA ASP A 179 19.96 -2.24 -11.33
C ASP A 179 20.36 -1.27 -12.44
N ALA A 180 20.31 -1.72 -13.70
CA ALA A 180 20.65 -0.89 -14.84
C ALA A 180 19.66 0.27 -15.05
N TYR A 181 18.39 0.09 -14.66
CA TYR A 181 17.41 1.17 -14.64
C TYR A 181 17.78 2.20 -13.58
N TRP A 182 17.96 1.77 -12.33
CA TRP A 182 18.23 2.66 -11.20
C TRP A 182 19.59 3.38 -11.29
N ALA A 183 20.61 2.74 -11.86
CA ALA A 183 21.92 3.37 -12.10
C ALA A 183 21.87 4.58 -13.05
N LYS A 184 20.79 4.74 -13.82
CA LYS A 184 20.58 5.87 -14.73
C LYS A 184 19.71 6.98 -14.12
N GLN A 185 19.05 6.70 -12.99
CA GLN A 185 18.16 7.66 -12.37
C GLN A 185 18.94 8.68 -11.55
N LYS A 186 18.51 9.93 -11.59
CA LYS A 186 18.91 10.97 -10.65
C LYS A 186 17.66 11.31 -9.84
N LEU A 187 17.65 10.89 -8.58
CA LEU A 187 16.62 11.32 -7.65
C LEU A 187 16.93 12.76 -7.25
N GLU A 188 16.10 13.69 -7.69
CA GLU A 188 16.11 15.05 -7.16
C GLU A 188 15.25 15.05 -5.90
N PRO A 189 15.76 15.45 -4.74
CA PRO A 189 14.92 15.59 -3.55
C PRO A 189 13.86 16.66 -3.80
N TRP A 190 12.65 16.46 -3.28
CA TRP A 190 11.66 17.53 -3.25
C TRP A 190 12.18 18.68 -2.38
N ASN A 191 12.26 19.86 -2.98
CA ASN A 191 12.59 21.12 -2.30
C ASN A 191 11.44 21.59 -1.41
#